data_AF-A0A9E5QY69-F1
#
_entry.id   AF-A0A9E5QY69-F1
#
_cell.length_a   1.000
_cell.length_b   1.000
_cell.length_c   1.000
_cell.angle_alpha   90.00
_cell.angle_beta   90.00
_cell.angle_gamma   90.00
#
_symmetry.space_group_name_H-M   'P 1'
#
loop_
_entity.id
_entity.type
_entity.pdbx_description
1 polymer ?
#
loop_
_entity_poly.entity_id
_entity_poly.type
_entity_poly.pdbx_seq_one_letter_code
_entity_poly.pdbx_strand_id
1 'polypeptide(L)'
;MLPLPDKSIVIGEWVEKFEEVRDGHSYIVVSDSDGIVFKKLYNKIGERGTILLKSTNLAYEPYEIPVSDIREIWRFTAFISRDFPEEYDPADHLKQAFERIEHEIQDLKMHQEA
;
A
#
# COMPACT_ATOMS: atom_id res chain seq x y z
N MET A 1 3.02 6.21 -1.38
CA MET A 1 2.26 5.92 -2.61
C MET A 1 1.25 4.83 -2.33
N LEU A 2 0.04 4.95 -2.86
CA LEU A 2 -0.90 3.83 -2.87
C LEU A 2 -0.31 2.76 -3.80
N PRO A 3 -0.37 1.47 -3.42
CA PRO A 3 0.18 0.40 -4.25
C PRO A 3 -0.61 0.20 -5.54
N LEU A 4 -1.85 0.70 -5.59
CA LEU A 4 -2.78 0.58 -6.71
C LEU A 4 -3.46 1.94 -6.95
N PRO A 5 -3.83 2.28 -8.21
CA PRO A 5 -4.67 3.44 -8.51
C PRO A 5 -5.97 3.42 -7.71
N ASP A 6 -6.50 4.62 -7.40
CA ASP A 6 -7.78 4.73 -6.73
C ASP A 6 -8.89 4.03 -7.53
N LYS A 7 -9.91 3.49 -6.83
CA LYS A 7 -11.04 2.75 -7.43
C LYS A 7 -10.67 1.53 -8.29
N SER A 8 -9.44 1.04 -8.19
CA SER A 8 -9.04 -0.23 -8.79
C SER A 8 -9.84 -1.40 -8.21
N ILE A 9 -10.18 -2.37 -9.05
CA ILE A 9 -10.78 -3.63 -8.64
C ILE A 9 -9.66 -4.61 -8.33
N VAL A 10 -9.62 -5.14 -7.12
CA VAL A 10 -8.59 -6.12 -6.71
C VAL A 10 -9.15 -7.53 -6.85
N ILE A 11 -8.35 -8.44 -7.40
CA ILE A 11 -8.67 -9.86 -7.57
C ILE A 11 -7.71 -10.66 -6.69
N GLY A 12 -8.28 -11.46 -5.78
CA GLY A 12 -7.54 -12.32 -4.88
C GLY A 12 -7.94 -13.78 -4.98
N GLU A 13 -7.03 -14.66 -4.56
CA GLU A 13 -7.24 -16.10 -4.40
C GLU A 13 -7.39 -16.44 -2.92
N TRP A 14 -8.44 -17.20 -2.58
CA TRP A 14 -8.70 -17.62 -1.21
C TRP A 14 -7.52 -18.40 -0.61
N VAL A 15 -7.16 -18.08 0.63
CA VAL A 15 -6.14 -18.80 1.39
C VAL A 15 -6.85 -19.66 2.43
N GLU A 16 -6.87 -20.98 2.24
CA GLU A 16 -7.57 -21.92 3.14
C GLU A 16 -6.95 -21.99 4.53
N LYS A 17 -5.63 -21.90 4.60
CA LYS A 17 -4.86 -22.01 5.84
C LYS A 17 -3.98 -20.79 5.98
N PHE A 18 -4.12 -20.06 7.07
CA PHE A 18 -3.33 -18.85 7.28
C PHE A 18 -1.83 -19.14 7.39
N GLU A 19 -1.45 -20.38 7.68
CA GLU A 19 -0.08 -20.86 7.64
C GLU A 19 0.55 -20.78 6.23
N GLU A 20 -0.26 -20.76 5.17
CA GLU A 20 0.20 -20.65 3.78
C GLU A 20 0.54 -19.21 3.36
N VAL A 21 0.32 -18.24 4.25
CA VAL A 21 0.77 -16.86 4.05
C VAL A 21 2.28 -16.82 3.92
N ARG A 22 2.74 -16.24 2.80
CA ARG A 22 4.15 -16.07 2.46
C ARG A 22 4.60 -14.66 2.79
N ASP A 23 5.70 -14.58 3.53
CA ASP A 23 6.28 -13.32 3.96
C ASP A 23 6.55 -12.35 2.80
N GLY A 24 6.21 -11.08 3.02
CA GLY A 24 6.46 -9.97 2.10
C GLY A 24 5.53 -9.91 0.88
N HIS A 25 4.61 -10.86 0.72
CA HIS A 25 3.63 -10.85 -0.35
C HIS A 25 2.40 -10.01 0.04
N SER A 26 1.71 -9.49 -0.97
CA SER A 26 0.51 -8.68 -0.78
C SER A 26 -0.74 -9.55 -0.64
N TYR A 27 -1.60 -9.19 0.29
CA TYR A 27 -2.86 -9.87 0.55
C TYR A 27 -3.97 -8.86 0.81
N ILE A 28 -5.20 -9.30 0.56
CA ILE A 28 -6.40 -8.70 1.14
C ILE A 28 -6.67 -9.42 2.47
N VAL A 29 -6.82 -8.67 3.55
CA VAL A 29 -7.19 -9.20 4.87
C VAL A 29 -8.55 -8.66 5.24
N VAL A 30 -9.44 -9.54 5.67
CA VAL A 30 -10.72 -9.20 6.29
C VAL A 30 -10.62 -9.52 7.77
N SER A 31 -10.80 -8.52 8.62
CA SER A 31 -10.69 -8.62 10.07
C SER A 31 -11.82 -7.89 10.77
N ASP A 32 -12.11 -8.27 12.01
CA ASP A 32 -13.14 -7.61 12.81
C ASP A 32 -12.73 -6.18 13.24
N SER A 33 -11.44 -5.97 13.49
CA SER A 33 -10.91 -4.68 13.97
C SER A 33 -10.72 -3.64 12.86
N ASP A 34 -10.10 -4.03 11.74
CA ASP A 34 -9.73 -3.09 10.66
C ASP A 34 -10.65 -3.18 9.42
N GLY A 35 -11.59 -4.11 9.39
CA GLY A 35 -12.39 -4.39 8.21
C GLY A 35 -11.54 -4.99 7.09
N ILE A 36 -11.65 -4.43 5.88
CA ILE A 36 -10.96 -4.92 4.67
C ILE A 36 -9.74 -4.06 4.36
N VAL A 37 -8.55 -4.65 4.44
CA VAL A 37 -7.27 -3.95 4.18
C VAL A 37 -6.41 -4.68 3.16
N PHE A 38 -5.62 -3.91 2.40
CA PHE A 38 -4.62 -4.44 1.46
C PHE A 38 -3.21 -4.14 1.98
N LYS A 39 -2.46 -5.17 2.36
CA LYS A 39 -1.15 -5.04 3.04
C LYS A 39 -0.20 -6.15 2.62
N LYS A 40 1.09 -5.94 2.86
CA LYS A 40 2.07 -7.04 2.85
C LYS A 40 1.98 -7.78 4.18
N LEU A 41 1.93 -9.11 4.13
CA LEU A 41 1.84 -9.93 5.34
C LEU A 41 3.16 -10.63 5.62
N TYR A 42 3.41 -10.84 6.90
CA TYR A 42 4.50 -11.68 7.41
C TYR A 42 3.91 -12.63 8.46
N ASN A 43 4.11 -13.92 8.25
CA ASN A 43 3.54 -14.97 9.07
C ASN A 43 4.32 -15.09 10.38
N LYS A 44 3.63 -14.84 11.49
CA LYS A 44 4.16 -14.97 12.86
C LYS A 44 3.33 -15.93 13.70
N ILE A 45 2.55 -16.79 13.05
CA ILE A 45 1.59 -17.68 13.71
C ILE A 45 2.34 -18.68 14.59
N GLY A 46 3.40 -19.31 14.08
CA GLY A 46 4.20 -20.27 14.85
C GLY A 46 4.98 -19.68 16.04
N GLU A 47 5.31 -18.39 15.98
CA GLU A 47 6.10 -17.70 17.02
C GLU A 47 5.21 -17.01 18.07
N ARG A 48 4.11 -16.40 17.62
CA ARG A 48 3.31 -15.44 18.39
C ARG A 48 1.79 -15.59 18.21
N GLY A 49 1.33 -16.45 17.29
CA GLY A 49 -0.09 -16.56 16.94
C GLY A 49 -0.65 -15.34 16.21
N THR A 50 0.22 -14.54 15.58
CA THR A 50 -0.13 -13.27 14.93
C THR A 50 0.28 -13.27 13.45
N ILE A 51 -0.25 -12.29 12.71
CA ILE A 51 0.25 -11.92 11.38
C ILE A 51 0.66 -10.45 11.45
N LEU A 52 1.86 -10.14 10.96
CA LEU A 52 2.36 -8.77 10.87
C LEU A 52 1.93 -8.15 9.54
N LEU A 53 1.18 -7.04 9.61
CA LEU A 53 0.69 -6.26 8.48
C LEU A 53 1.63 -5.08 8.25
N LYS A 54 2.18 -4.99 7.03
CA LYS A 54 3.06 -3.91 6.61
C LYS A 54 2.45 -3.13 5.43
N SER A 55 2.34 -1.82 5.62
CA SER A 55 1.91 -0.91 4.57
C SER A 55 3.00 -0.71 3.53
N THR A 56 2.62 -0.49 2.27
CA THR A 56 3.54 0.01 1.24
C THR A 56 3.78 1.52 1.37
N ASN A 57 2.95 2.21 2.17
CA ASN A 57 3.18 3.59 2.55
C ASN A 57 3.94 3.64 3.89
N LEU A 58 5.21 4.10 3.86
CA LEU A 58 6.10 4.17 5.02
C LEU A 58 5.61 5.10 6.13
N ALA A 59 4.65 5.99 5.86
CA ALA A 59 4.02 6.81 6.89
C ALA A 59 3.17 6.00 7.89
N TYR A 60 2.86 4.74 7.57
CA TYR A 60 2.08 3.85 8.43
C TYR A 60 3.00 2.77 9.02
N GLU A 61 3.08 2.74 10.34
CA GLU A 61 3.89 1.75 11.05
C GLU A 61 3.32 0.33 10.84
N PRO A 62 4.19 -0.69 10.72
CA PRO A 62 3.75 -2.08 10.73
C PRO A 62 3.11 -2.44 12.08
N TYR A 63 2.09 -3.28 12.06
CA TYR A 63 1.41 -3.74 13.28
C TYR A 63 1.01 -5.21 13.16
N GLU A 64 0.94 -5.89 14.30
CA GLU A 64 0.54 -7.29 14.36
C GLU A 64 -0.95 -7.41 14.70
N ILE A 65 -1.64 -8.35 14.07
CA ILE A 65 -3.00 -8.74 14.44
C ILE A 65 -3.03 -10.21 14.86
N PRO A 66 -3.77 -10.59 15.91
CA PRO A 66 -4.00 -11.98 16.28
C PRO A 66 -4.75 -12.72 15.18
N VAL A 67 -4.41 -13.99 14.95
CA VAL A 67 -5.14 -14.86 14.00
C VAL A 67 -6.64 -14.93 14.33
N SER A 68 -7.01 -14.86 15.61
CA SER A 68 -8.40 -14.89 16.06
C SER A 68 -9.25 -13.70 15.58
N ASP A 69 -8.61 -12.57 15.22
CA ASP A 69 -9.29 -11.38 14.72
C ASP A 69 -9.49 -11.42 13.19
N ILE A 70 -8.79 -12.33 12.51
CA ILE A 70 -8.81 -12.47 11.05
C ILE A 70 -9.94 -13.40 10.66
N ARG A 71 -10.84 -12.90 9.80
CA ARG A 71 -11.93 -13.67 9.21
C ARG A 71 -11.50 -14.34 7.92
N GLU A 72 -10.79 -13.60 7.06
CA GLU A 72 -10.41 -14.07 5.73
C GLU A 72 -9.07 -13.50 5.30
N ILE A 73 -8.32 -14.30 4.53
CA ILE A 73 -7.11 -13.85 3.83
C ILE A 73 -7.22 -14.27 2.37
N TRP A 74 -6.95 -13.32 1.48
CA TRP A 74 -6.92 -13.56 0.04
C TRP A 74 -5.55 -13.14 -0.51
N ARG A 75 -4.86 -14.06 -1.18
CA ARG A 75 -3.60 -13.77 -1.86
C ARG A 75 -3.87 -12.87 -3.05
N PHE A 76 -3.15 -11.76 -3.15
CA PHE A 76 -3.27 -10.87 -4.30
C PHE A 76 -2.81 -11.58 -5.58
N THR A 77 -3.64 -11.51 -6.63
CA THR A 77 -3.34 -12.13 -7.92
C THR A 77 -3.29 -11.11 -9.05
N ALA A 78 -4.27 -10.21 -9.11
CA ALA A 78 -4.35 -9.20 -10.15
C ALA A 78 -5.19 -7.99 -9.69
N PHE A 79 -5.16 -6.91 -10.47
CA PHE A 79 -6.10 -5.81 -10.33
C PHE A 79 -6.55 -5.31 -11.71
N ILE A 80 -7.71 -4.68 -11.75
CA ILE A 80 -8.24 -3.99 -12.92
C ILE A 80 -8.32 -2.50 -12.58
N SER A 81 -7.54 -1.68 -13.27
CA SER A 81 -7.66 -0.22 -13.21
C SER A 81 -8.82 0.24 -14.09
N ARG A 82 -9.56 1.24 -13.62
CA ARG A 82 -10.55 1.96 -14.45
C ARG A 82 -9.95 3.15 -15.16
N ASP A 83 -8.85 3.66 -14.62
CA ASP A 83 -8.07 4.71 -15.25
C ASP A 83 -7.28 4.08 -16.38
N PHE A 84 -7.43 4.64 -17.57
CA PHE A 84 -6.52 4.36 -18.66
C PHE A 84 -5.14 4.85 -18.20
N PRO A 85 -4.07 4.04 -18.33
CA PRO A 85 -2.74 4.55 -18.05
C PRO A 85 -2.51 5.76 -18.96
N GLU A 86 -2.51 6.96 -18.40
CA GLU A 86 -1.95 8.13 -19.08
C GLU A 86 -0.53 7.74 -19.48
N GLU A 87 -0.09 8.14 -20.68
CA GLU A 87 1.27 7.85 -21.12
C GLU A 87 2.23 8.34 -20.03
N TYR A 88 2.83 7.38 -19.31
CA TYR A 88 3.80 7.70 -18.29
C TYR A 88 5.06 8.12 -19.04
N ASP A 89 5.17 9.41 -19.35
CA ASP A 89 6.44 10.01 -19.72
C ASP A 89 7.18 10.40 -18.43
N PRO A 90 8.25 9.67 -18.06
CA PRO A 90 9.05 10.02 -16.89
C PRO A 90 9.60 11.46 -16.98
N ALA A 91 9.76 12.00 -18.20
CA ALA A 91 10.24 13.35 -18.43
C ALA A 91 9.20 14.40 -17.99
N ASP A 92 7.92 14.18 -18.22
CA ASP A 92 6.87 15.12 -17.82
C ASP A 92 6.70 15.20 -16.31
N HIS A 93 6.77 14.06 -15.61
CA HIS A 93 6.76 14.05 -14.14
C HIS A 93 8.00 14.74 -13.55
N LEU A 94 9.17 14.53 -14.16
CA LEU A 94 10.40 15.20 -13.74
C LEU A 94 10.32 16.71 -13.97
N LYS A 95 9.76 17.13 -15.10
CA LYS A 95 9.54 18.54 -15.44
C LYS A 95 8.60 19.22 -14.43
N GLN A 96 7.46 18.61 -14.12
CA GLN A 96 6.53 19.13 -13.10
C GLN A 96 7.18 19.22 -11.71
N ALA A 97 8.03 18.26 -11.35
CA ALA A 97 8.77 18.32 -10.09
C ALA A 97 9.78 19.48 -10.06
N PHE A 98 10.49 19.74 -11.16
CA PHE A 98 11.38 20.90 -11.30
C PHE A 98 10.63 22.22 -11.23
N GLU A 99 9.51 22.36 -11.96
CA GLU A 99 8.68 23.57 -11.95
C GLU A 99 8.18 23.91 -10.53
N ARG A 100 7.76 22.89 -9.77
CA ARG A 100 7.37 23.08 -8.36
C ARG A 100 8.52 23.57 -7.49
N ILE A 101 9.69 22.96 -7.63
CA ILE A 101 10.89 23.35 -6.86
C ILE A 101 11.32 24.78 -7.23
N GLU A 102 11.28 25.15 -8.52
CA GLU A 102 11.60 26.50 -8.96
C GLU A 102 10.67 27.54 -8.33
N HIS A 103 9.37 27.24 -8.29
CA HIS A 103 8.38 28.13 -7.68
C HIS A 103 8.64 28.30 -6.17
N GLU A 104 8.89 27.20 -5.44
CA GLU A 104 9.23 27.25 -4.02
C GLU A 104 10.51 28.05 -3.75
N ILE A 105 11.53 27.92 -4.60
CA ILE A 105 12.77 28.70 -4.49
C ILE A 105 12.52 30.20 -4.74
N GLN A 106 11.68 30.54 -5.72
CA GLN A 106 11.31 31.93 -6.00
C GLN A 106 10.55 32.54 -4.83
N ASP A 107 9.57 31.82 -4.28
CA ASP A 107 8.78 32.27 -3.12
C ASP A 107 9.68 32.48 -1.88
N LEU A 108 10.65 31.60 -1.65
CA LEU A 108 11.62 31.73 -0.56
C LEU A 108 12.56 32.93 -0.74
N LYS A 109 13.02 33.19 -1.97
CA LYS A 109 13.83 34.38 -2.26
C LYS A 109 13.06 35.66 -2.01
N MET A 110 11.78 35.71 -2.38
CA MET A 110 10.92 36.85 -2.11
C MET A 110 10.70 37.10 -0.62
N HIS A 111 10.66 36.04 0.21
CA HIS A 111 10.55 36.17 1.67
C HIS A 111 11.86 36.54 2.37
N GLN A 112 13.01 36.35 1.73
CA GLN A 112 14.31 36.77 2.29
C GLN A 112 14.68 38.22 1.95
N GLU A 113 13.97 38.84 1.00
CA GLU A 113 14.18 40.23 0.54
C GLU A 113 13.20 41.24 1.16
N ALA A 114 12.32 40.81 2.08
CA ALA A 114 11.38 41.64 2.85
C ALA A 114 11.79 41.74 4.33
#